data_AF-A0A560KUV3-F1
#
_entry.id   AF-A0A560KUV3-F1
#
_cell.length_a   1.000
_cell.length_b   1.000
_cell.length_c   1.000
_cell.angle_alpha   90.00
_cell.angle_beta   90.00
_cell.angle_gamma   90.00
#
_symmetry.space_group_name_H-M   'P 1'
#
loop_
_entity.id
_entity.type
_entity.pdbx_description
1 polymer ?
#
loop_
_entity_poly.entity_id
_entity_poly.type
_entity_poly.pdbx_seq_one_letter_code
_entity_poly.pdbx_strand_id
1 'polypeptide(L)'
;MPKSPLSRLSLCAAAIGALAVAAFAVAPSLAAEDAVVIPPPAASAPETGIKTAVLAGGCFWGVQGVFQHTAGIVSAVSGYSGGSKANADYEKVSTGTTGHAESVEIKYDPQKISYGKILQIFFSVVHDPTQLNRQGPDSGTQYRSAIFTTSEEQKKVADAYIAQLNAAKVYKKPIVTKVGALEAFYPAEGYHQDYLTLHPNQPYIAYNDIPKVENLKKIFAESYIEKPTLVSSTKVTN
;
A
#
# COMPACT_ATOMS: atom_id res chain seq x y z
N MET A 1 88.67 2.42 13.70
CA MET A 1 88.46 0.95 13.63
C MET A 1 87.13 0.60 14.30
N PRO A 2 86.46 -0.45 13.83
CA PRO A 2 85.00 -0.59 13.63
C PRO A 2 84.26 -0.94 14.94
N LYS A 3 82.94 -0.77 15.09
CA LYS A 3 81.90 -1.63 14.49
C LYS A 3 80.51 -0.98 14.56
N SER A 4 79.91 -0.92 13.37
CA SER A 4 78.53 -1.14 12.94
C SER A 4 77.31 -0.84 13.84
N PRO A 5 76.22 -0.32 13.21
CA PRO A 5 74.89 -0.14 13.77
C PRO A 5 74.08 -1.45 13.70
N LEU A 6 73.00 -1.54 14.47
CA LEU A 6 71.81 -2.38 14.22
C LEU A 6 70.77 -1.97 15.29
N SER A 7 69.61 -1.45 14.86
CA SER A 7 68.34 -2.19 14.79
C SER A 7 67.72 -2.39 16.17
N ARG A 8 66.46 -2.13 16.46
CA ARG A 8 65.24 -2.06 15.66
C ARG A 8 64.15 -1.55 16.62
N LEU A 9 63.19 -0.83 16.06
CA LEU A 9 61.77 -0.85 16.39
C LEU A 9 61.30 -0.77 17.85
N SER A 10 60.43 0.24 18.06
CA SER A 10 59.15 0.14 18.77
C SER A 10 59.18 0.30 20.30
N LEU A 11 58.75 1.48 20.77
CA LEU A 11 57.47 1.63 21.48
C LEU A 11 57.22 3.13 21.80
N CYS A 12 56.85 3.93 20.80
CA CYS A 12 56.05 5.12 21.07
C CYS A 12 54.59 4.69 20.98
N ALA A 13 54.01 4.24 22.10
CA ALA A 13 52.57 4.07 22.24
C ALA A 13 51.94 5.47 22.31
N ALA A 14 51.80 6.11 21.14
CA ALA A 14 51.03 7.31 20.97
C ALA A 14 49.55 6.95 21.09
N ALA A 15 48.89 7.57 22.07
CA ALA A 15 47.48 7.50 22.32
C ALA A 15 46.67 8.01 21.12
N ILE A 16 46.21 7.10 20.26
CA ILE A 16 45.13 7.35 19.30
C ILE A 16 44.32 6.06 19.20
N GLY A 17 43.34 5.91 20.08
CA GLY A 17 42.53 4.69 20.18
C GLY A 17 41.19 4.95 20.83
N ALA A 18 40.57 6.10 20.57
CA ALA A 18 39.21 6.39 20.96
C ALA A 18 38.60 7.38 19.98
N LEU A 19 38.30 6.92 18.76
CA LEU A 19 37.24 7.45 17.88
C LEU A 19 37.23 6.59 16.60
N ALA A 20 36.77 5.35 16.70
CA ALA A 20 36.49 4.53 15.51
C ALA A 20 35.00 4.19 15.50
N VAL A 21 34.28 5.02 14.75
CA VAL A 21 33.01 4.72 14.08
C VAL A 21 31.79 4.53 15.00
N ALA A 22 31.46 5.58 15.75
CA ALA A 22 30.05 5.95 15.96
C ALA A 22 29.53 6.60 14.67
N ALA A 23 29.35 5.80 13.64
CA ALA A 23 28.70 6.22 12.39
C ALA A 23 28.03 5.02 11.70
N PHE A 24 27.31 4.20 12.47
CA PHE A 24 25.98 3.84 11.96
C PHE A 24 25.16 5.12 12.08
N ALA A 25 25.35 6.02 11.11
CA ALA A 25 24.28 6.93 10.76
C ALA A 25 23.10 6.00 10.53
N VAL A 26 22.12 6.06 11.43
CA VAL A 26 20.76 5.67 11.11
C VAL A 26 20.43 6.58 9.93
N ALA A 27 20.72 6.10 8.72
CA ALA A 27 20.05 6.60 7.55
C ALA A 27 18.58 6.56 7.95
N PRO A 28 17.80 7.64 7.78
CA PRO A 28 16.37 7.53 7.93
C PRO A 28 15.99 6.36 7.05
N SER A 29 15.60 5.28 7.70
CA SER A 29 15.09 4.10 7.02
C SER A 29 14.01 4.67 6.11
N LEU A 30 14.14 4.46 4.80
CA LEU A 30 13.15 4.89 3.81
C LEU A 30 11.87 4.10 4.09
N ALA A 31 11.15 4.53 5.13
CA ALA A 31 10.01 3.86 5.73
C ALA A 31 8.75 4.29 5.00
N ALA A 32 7.66 3.59 5.32
CA ALA A 32 6.33 3.74 4.74
C ALA A 32 6.03 5.17 4.26
N GLU A 33 5.48 5.25 3.05
CA GLU A 33 5.09 6.49 2.40
C GLU A 33 4.24 7.34 3.37
N ASP A 34 4.64 8.60 3.57
CA ASP A 34 3.94 9.48 4.50
C ASP A 34 2.49 9.66 4.04
N ALA A 35 1.53 9.43 4.95
CA ALA A 35 0.14 9.70 4.64
C ALA A 35 -0.08 11.20 4.42
N VAL A 36 -0.88 11.52 3.40
CA VAL A 36 -1.17 12.92 3.03
C VAL A 36 -2.60 13.23 3.43
N VAL A 37 -2.79 14.28 4.24
CA VAL A 37 -4.14 14.80 4.53
C VAL A 37 -4.67 15.49 3.27
N ILE A 38 -5.69 14.88 2.65
CA ILE A 38 -6.27 15.33 1.38
C ILE A 38 -7.74 15.73 1.55
N PRO A 39 -8.24 16.68 0.75
CA PRO A 39 -9.64 17.10 0.83
C PRO A 39 -10.60 15.95 0.50
N PRO A 40 -11.79 15.91 1.12
CA PRO A 40 -12.82 14.95 0.74
C PRO A 40 -13.29 15.19 -0.71
N PRO A 41 -13.75 14.16 -1.42
CA PRO A 41 -14.23 14.31 -2.79
C PRO A 41 -15.47 15.20 -2.85
N ALA A 42 -15.52 16.08 -3.84
CA ALA A 42 -16.66 16.95 -4.09
C ALA A 42 -17.91 16.20 -4.61
N ALA A 43 -17.72 15.01 -5.18
CA ALA A 43 -18.78 14.19 -5.73
C ALA A 43 -18.97 12.90 -4.92
N SER A 44 -20.22 12.60 -4.58
CA SER A 44 -20.66 11.29 -4.10
C SER A 44 -22.09 11.06 -4.57
N ALA A 45 -22.32 10.01 -5.36
CA ALA A 45 -23.67 9.61 -5.71
C ALA A 45 -24.27 8.75 -4.58
N PRO A 46 -25.55 8.92 -4.24
CA PRO A 46 -26.23 7.99 -3.35
C PRO A 46 -26.37 6.63 -4.05
N GLU A 47 -25.87 5.59 -3.40
CA GLU A 47 -25.93 4.22 -3.86
C GLU A 47 -26.73 3.37 -2.87
N THR A 48 -27.38 2.31 -3.37
CA THR A 48 -28.16 1.38 -2.54
C THR A 48 -27.68 -0.06 -2.67
N GLY A 49 -27.82 -0.84 -1.60
CA GLY A 49 -27.31 -2.20 -1.51
C GLY A 49 -25.77 -2.24 -1.41
N ILE A 50 -25.23 -3.42 -1.14
CA ILE A 50 -23.78 -3.60 -1.08
C ILE A 50 -23.17 -3.33 -2.46
N LYS A 51 -22.10 -2.53 -2.48
CA LYS A 51 -21.36 -2.15 -3.67
C LYS A 51 -19.94 -2.70 -3.63
N THR A 52 -19.30 -2.74 -4.80
CA THR A 52 -17.94 -3.25 -4.96
C THR A 52 -17.02 -2.16 -5.52
N ALA A 53 -15.83 -2.03 -4.95
CA ALA A 53 -14.71 -1.27 -5.49
C ALA A 53 -13.51 -2.21 -5.66
N VAL A 54 -12.75 -2.07 -6.75
CA VAL A 54 -11.52 -2.86 -6.95
C VAL A 54 -10.33 -1.90 -7.13
N LEU A 55 -9.41 -1.93 -6.17
CA LEU A 55 -8.31 -0.97 -6.06
C LEU A 55 -6.96 -1.68 -6.03
N ALA A 56 -5.95 -1.11 -6.69
CA ALA A 56 -4.56 -1.57 -6.67
C ALA A 56 -3.66 -0.41 -6.26
N GLY A 57 -2.74 -0.64 -5.31
CA GLY A 57 -1.94 0.42 -4.70
C GLY A 57 -0.64 -0.09 -4.11
N GLY A 58 0.03 -1.04 -4.78
CA GLY A 58 1.20 -1.74 -4.23
C GLY A 58 0.84 -3.12 -3.70
N CYS A 59 1.64 -3.63 -2.75
CA CYS A 59 1.37 -4.92 -2.12
C CYS A 59 -0.05 -4.97 -1.53
N PHE A 60 -0.84 -5.95 -1.95
CA PHE A 60 -2.24 -6.06 -1.53
C PHE A 60 -2.45 -6.35 -0.03
N TRP A 61 -1.42 -6.74 0.72
CA TRP A 61 -1.53 -7.05 2.15
C TRP A 61 -1.83 -5.79 2.96
N GLY A 62 -1.10 -4.70 2.69
CA GLY A 62 -1.38 -3.39 3.26
C GLY A 62 -2.71 -2.80 2.79
N VAL A 63 -3.02 -2.95 1.50
CA VAL A 63 -4.30 -2.47 0.94
C VAL A 63 -5.48 -3.16 1.62
N GLN A 64 -5.44 -4.49 1.73
CA GLN A 64 -6.45 -5.29 2.40
C GLN A 64 -6.53 -4.88 3.87
N GLY A 65 -5.41 -4.83 4.59
CA GLY A 65 -5.39 -4.46 6.00
C GLY A 65 -6.03 -3.10 6.30
N VAL A 66 -5.75 -2.07 5.49
CA VAL A 66 -6.40 -0.76 5.63
C VAL A 66 -7.92 -0.88 5.51
N PHE A 67 -8.43 -1.55 4.47
CA PHE A 67 -9.87 -1.65 4.27
C PHE A 67 -10.56 -2.63 5.24
N GLN A 68 -9.85 -3.63 5.77
CA GLN A 68 -10.36 -4.47 6.85
C GLN A 68 -10.58 -3.68 8.14
N HIS A 69 -9.78 -2.64 8.39
CA HIS A 69 -9.91 -1.72 9.51
C HIS A 69 -10.79 -0.49 9.21
N THR A 70 -11.57 -0.50 8.13
CA THR A 70 -12.43 0.62 7.74
C THR A 70 -13.91 0.32 8.00
N ALA A 71 -14.58 1.17 8.79
CA ALA A 71 -16.01 1.12 9.07
C ALA A 71 -16.83 1.22 7.77
N GLY A 72 -17.88 0.39 7.67
CA GLY A 72 -18.72 0.32 6.47
C GLY A 72 -18.21 -0.62 5.39
N ILE A 73 -16.97 -1.12 5.50
CA ILE A 73 -16.47 -2.23 4.68
C ILE A 73 -17.05 -3.55 5.19
N VAL A 74 -17.62 -4.33 4.26
CA VAL A 74 -18.23 -5.65 4.49
C VAL A 74 -17.21 -6.77 4.25
N SER A 75 -16.35 -6.62 3.25
CA SER A 75 -15.24 -7.56 3.01
C SER A 75 -14.16 -6.88 2.16
N ALA A 76 -12.91 -7.25 2.38
CA ALA A 76 -11.77 -6.85 1.55
C ALA A 76 -10.97 -8.11 1.17
N VAL A 77 -10.99 -8.51 -0.10
CA VAL A 77 -10.37 -9.73 -0.62
C VAL A 77 -9.19 -9.38 -1.51
N SER A 78 -8.00 -9.90 -1.21
CA SER A 78 -6.81 -9.73 -2.04
C SER A 78 -6.91 -10.59 -3.30
N GLY A 79 -6.42 -10.08 -4.42
CA GLY A 79 -6.48 -10.75 -5.72
C GLY A 79 -5.78 -10.02 -6.84
N TYR A 80 -6.05 -10.46 -8.07
CA TYR A 80 -5.39 -10.02 -9.28
C TYR A 80 -6.40 -9.47 -10.29
N SER A 81 -6.10 -8.31 -10.88
CA SER A 81 -6.97 -7.65 -11.88
C SER A 81 -6.17 -7.04 -13.04
N GLY A 82 -6.77 -7.03 -14.23
CA GLY A 82 -6.21 -6.40 -15.44
C GLY A 82 -5.38 -7.31 -16.34
N GLY A 83 -5.12 -8.56 -15.92
CA GLY A 83 -4.62 -9.64 -16.77
C GLY A 83 -5.69 -10.71 -17.02
N SER A 84 -5.27 -11.88 -17.52
CA SER A 84 -6.19 -12.98 -17.85
C SER A 84 -6.39 -13.98 -16.70
N LYS A 85 -7.43 -14.82 -16.78
CA LYS A 85 -7.63 -15.92 -15.81
C LYS A 85 -6.49 -16.94 -15.78
N ALA A 86 -5.87 -17.23 -16.92
CA ALA A 86 -4.88 -18.31 -17.06
C ALA A 86 -3.54 -18.03 -16.35
N ASN A 87 -3.30 -16.77 -15.99
CA ASN A 87 -2.07 -16.30 -15.35
C ASN A 87 -2.32 -15.52 -14.05
N ALA A 88 -3.48 -15.73 -13.43
CA ALA A 88 -3.88 -15.15 -12.16
C ALA A 88 -3.49 -16.06 -10.97
N ASP A 89 -2.18 -16.28 -10.81
CA ASP A 89 -1.56 -16.98 -9.68
C ASP A 89 -0.30 -16.23 -9.24
N TYR A 90 0.05 -16.34 -7.96
CA TYR A 90 1.07 -15.50 -7.34
C TYR A 90 2.42 -15.60 -8.03
N GLU A 91 2.87 -16.81 -8.36
CA GLU A 91 4.17 -17.06 -8.96
C GLU A 91 4.29 -16.39 -10.33
N LYS A 92 3.25 -16.48 -11.16
CA LYS A 92 3.25 -15.80 -12.47
C LYS A 92 3.10 -14.30 -12.31
N VAL A 93 2.20 -13.81 -11.46
CA VAL A 93 1.97 -12.37 -11.26
C VAL A 93 3.24 -11.69 -10.74
N SER A 94 3.99 -12.34 -9.85
CA SER A 94 5.26 -11.85 -9.30
C SER A 94 6.33 -11.60 -10.37
N THR A 95 6.22 -12.21 -11.56
CA THR A 95 7.14 -11.92 -12.68
C THR A 95 6.90 -10.54 -13.32
N GLY A 96 5.74 -9.91 -13.08
CA GLY A 96 5.35 -8.64 -13.68
C GLY A 96 4.98 -8.69 -15.17
N THR A 97 4.88 -9.88 -15.76
CA THR A 97 4.62 -10.07 -17.20
C THR A 97 3.16 -10.38 -17.55
N THR A 98 2.31 -10.60 -16.54
CA THR A 98 0.94 -11.10 -16.74
C THR A 98 -0.09 -10.03 -17.08
N GLY A 99 0.25 -8.76 -16.87
CA GLY A 99 -0.67 -7.61 -16.96
C GLY A 99 -1.50 -7.38 -15.69
N HIS A 100 -1.51 -8.32 -14.74
CA HIS A 100 -2.21 -8.16 -13.48
C HIS A 100 -1.62 -7.06 -12.62
N ALA A 101 -2.46 -6.39 -11.84
CA ALA A 101 -2.08 -5.70 -10.62
C ALA A 101 -2.50 -6.57 -9.42
N GLU A 102 -1.69 -6.56 -8.37
CA GLU A 102 -2.18 -6.88 -7.03
C GLU A 102 -3.27 -5.86 -6.67
N SER A 103 -4.45 -6.37 -6.35
CA SER A 103 -5.66 -5.59 -6.19
C SER A 103 -6.50 -6.14 -5.05
N VAL A 104 -7.41 -5.32 -4.52
CA VAL A 104 -8.33 -5.72 -3.46
C VAL A 104 -9.76 -5.44 -3.91
N GLU A 105 -10.59 -6.47 -3.89
CA GLU A 105 -12.05 -6.36 -4.02
C GLU A 105 -12.64 -5.96 -2.67
N ILE A 106 -13.21 -4.76 -2.62
CA ILE A 106 -13.78 -4.15 -1.43
C ILE A 106 -15.29 -4.11 -1.60
N LYS A 107 -16.00 -4.91 -0.82
CA LYS A 107 -17.46 -4.80 -0.69
C LYS A 107 -17.79 -3.85 0.44
N TYR A 108 -18.65 -2.88 0.19
CA TYR A 108 -18.99 -1.83 1.16
C TYR A 108 -20.48 -1.50 1.17
N ASP A 109 -20.93 -1.00 2.32
CA ASP A 109 -22.27 -0.48 2.51
C ASP A 109 -22.28 1.04 2.27
N PRO A 110 -22.87 1.54 1.15
CA PRO A 110 -22.92 2.96 0.82
C PRO A 110 -23.70 3.81 1.83
N GLN A 111 -24.50 3.19 2.71
CA GLN A 111 -25.17 3.90 3.80
C GLN A 111 -24.22 4.21 4.97
N LYS A 112 -23.05 3.56 5.03
CA LYS A 112 -22.03 3.74 6.08
C LYS A 112 -20.77 4.43 5.56
N ILE A 113 -20.37 4.12 4.32
CA ILE A 113 -19.19 4.70 3.68
C ILE A 113 -19.41 4.86 2.18
N SER A 114 -19.13 6.05 1.64
CA SER A 114 -19.28 6.29 0.20
C SER A 114 -18.06 5.81 -0.60
N TYR A 115 -18.24 5.55 -1.89
CA TYR A 115 -17.14 5.30 -2.81
C TYR A 115 -16.09 6.41 -2.78
N GLY A 116 -16.52 7.67 -2.70
CA GLY A 116 -15.62 8.80 -2.56
C GLY A 116 -14.76 8.74 -1.30
N LYS A 117 -15.33 8.35 -0.15
CA LYS A 117 -14.56 8.19 1.10
C LYS A 117 -13.56 7.04 0.99
N ILE A 118 -13.91 5.94 0.32
CA ILE A 118 -13.00 4.85 -0.01
C ILE A 118 -11.82 5.36 -0.85
N LEU A 119 -12.08 6.17 -1.87
CA LEU A 119 -11.01 6.79 -2.67
C LEU A 119 -10.16 7.77 -1.85
N GLN A 120 -10.76 8.55 -0.95
CA GLN A 120 -10.03 9.44 -0.06
C GLN A 120 -9.05 8.65 0.81
N ILE A 121 -9.47 7.54 1.41
CA ILE A 121 -8.59 6.64 2.18
C ILE A 121 -7.50 6.06 1.26
N PHE A 122 -7.88 5.58 0.07
CA PHE A 122 -6.95 5.01 -0.91
C PHE A 122 -5.81 5.96 -1.29
N PHE A 123 -6.11 7.21 -1.62
CA PHE A 123 -5.10 8.19 -1.97
C PHE A 123 -4.31 8.68 -0.74
N SER A 124 -4.97 8.81 0.41
CA SER A 124 -4.37 9.41 1.60
C SER A 124 -3.40 8.48 2.36
N VAL A 125 -3.78 7.22 2.58
CA VAL A 125 -3.07 6.33 3.52
C VAL A 125 -2.60 5.01 2.91
N VAL A 126 -3.15 4.56 1.79
CA VAL A 126 -2.84 3.23 1.25
C VAL A 126 -1.49 3.22 0.53
N HIS A 127 -1.19 4.26 -0.23
CA HIS A 127 -0.08 4.26 -1.19
C HIS A 127 0.28 5.69 -1.67
N ASP A 128 1.47 5.88 -2.23
CA ASP A 128 1.82 7.08 -3.02
C ASP A 128 1.33 6.92 -4.47
N PRO A 129 0.33 7.72 -4.89
CA PRO A 129 -0.28 7.63 -6.21
C PRO A 129 0.58 8.24 -7.33
N THR A 130 1.76 8.77 -7.02
CA THR A 130 2.69 9.40 -7.97
C THR A 130 3.78 8.45 -8.46
N GLN A 131 3.87 7.25 -7.88
CA GLN A 131 4.84 6.23 -8.24
C GLN A 131 4.34 5.34 -9.38
N LEU A 132 4.99 5.44 -10.53
CA LEU A 132 4.66 4.65 -11.70
C LEU A 132 5.22 3.23 -11.54
N ASN A 133 4.33 2.22 -11.55
CA ASN A 133 4.68 0.80 -11.46
C ASN A 133 5.59 0.48 -10.26
N ARG A 134 5.33 1.12 -9.11
CA ARG A 134 6.10 0.97 -7.89
C ARG A 134 5.27 1.40 -6.69
N GLN A 135 5.54 0.82 -5.53
CA GLN A 135 5.11 1.34 -4.25
C GLN A 135 6.16 1.03 -3.18
N GLY A 136 6.75 2.04 -2.55
CA GLY A 136 7.81 1.82 -1.56
C GLY A 136 8.91 0.87 -2.08
N PRO A 137 9.24 -0.24 -1.39
CA PRO A 137 10.26 -1.17 -1.85
C PRO A 137 9.86 -2.00 -3.09
N ASP A 138 8.57 -2.07 -3.42
CA ASP A 138 8.05 -3.00 -4.42
C ASP A 138 8.00 -2.36 -5.80
N SER A 139 8.72 -2.93 -6.77
CA SER A 139 8.81 -2.40 -8.13
C SER A 139 8.31 -3.42 -9.15
N GLY A 140 7.44 -2.98 -10.04
CA GLY A 140 6.81 -3.83 -11.04
C GLY A 140 5.40 -3.36 -11.41
N THR A 141 4.93 -3.75 -12.60
CA THR A 141 3.60 -3.40 -13.08
C THR A 141 2.49 -3.97 -12.19
N GLN A 142 2.77 -5.07 -11.48
CA GLN A 142 1.88 -5.67 -10.50
C GLN A 142 1.63 -4.79 -9.27
N TYR A 143 2.53 -3.85 -8.97
CA TYR A 143 2.42 -2.92 -7.84
C TYR A 143 1.92 -1.52 -8.24
N ARG A 144 1.46 -1.36 -9.48
CA ARG A 144 0.97 -0.07 -9.98
C ARG A 144 -0.26 0.43 -9.20
N SER A 145 -0.40 1.74 -9.12
CA SER A 145 -1.66 2.37 -8.71
C SER A 145 -2.73 2.24 -9.81
N ALA A 146 -3.87 1.63 -9.50
CA ALA A 146 -5.01 1.53 -10.41
C ALA A 146 -6.37 1.46 -9.69
N ILE A 147 -7.41 1.93 -10.36
CA ILE A 147 -8.81 1.84 -9.98
C ILE A 147 -9.54 1.09 -11.10
N PHE A 148 -10.08 -0.08 -10.77
CA PHE A 148 -10.88 -0.88 -11.69
C PHE A 148 -12.37 -0.65 -11.38
N THR A 149 -13.03 0.11 -12.25
CA THR A 149 -14.38 0.63 -12.03
C THR A 149 -15.43 -0.39 -12.43
N THR A 150 -16.45 -0.57 -11.59
CA THR A 150 -17.59 -1.48 -11.85
C THR A 150 -18.78 -0.78 -12.52
N SER A 151 -18.72 0.54 -12.67
CA SER A 151 -19.74 1.36 -13.31
C SER A 151 -19.16 2.66 -13.86
N GLU A 152 -19.87 3.30 -14.80
CA GLU A 152 -19.53 4.63 -15.31
C GLU A 152 -19.55 5.70 -14.22
N GLU A 153 -20.42 5.57 -13.22
CA GLU A 153 -20.46 6.51 -12.10
C GLU A 153 -19.19 6.42 -11.23
N GLN A 154 -18.69 5.20 -10.96
CA GLN A 154 -17.40 5.04 -10.28
C GLN A 154 -16.27 5.67 -11.08
N LYS A 155 -16.27 5.48 -12.41
CA LYS A 155 -15.27 6.09 -13.28
C LYS A 155 -15.31 7.61 -13.18
N LYS A 156 -16.50 8.22 -13.28
CA LYS A 156 -16.69 9.66 -13.17
C LYS A 156 -16.21 10.20 -11.82
N VAL A 157 -16.56 9.53 -10.72
CA VAL A 157 -16.12 9.94 -9.37
C VAL A 157 -14.60 9.82 -9.22
N ALA A 158 -13.99 8.73 -9.71
CA ALA A 158 -12.55 8.52 -9.66
C ALA A 158 -11.78 9.58 -10.48
N ASP A 159 -12.20 9.82 -11.72
CA ASP A 159 -11.60 10.83 -12.60
C ASP A 159 -11.71 12.24 -12.00
N ALA A 160 -12.91 12.60 -11.51
CA ALA A 160 -13.15 13.90 -10.89
C ALA A 160 -12.30 14.08 -9.62
N TYR A 161 -12.13 13.02 -8.83
CA TYR A 161 -11.35 13.12 -7.61
C TYR A 161 -9.85 13.22 -7.89
N ILE A 162 -9.31 12.47 -8.85
CA ILE A 162 -7.92 12.63 -9.31
C ILE A 162 -7.69 14.07 -9.81
N ALA A 163 -8.63 14.62 -10.59
CA ALA A 163 -8.55 16.00 -11.05
C ALA A 163 -8.56 17.01 -9.88
N GLN A 164 -9.42 16.80 -8.89
CA GLN A 164 -9.46 17.62 -7.67
C GLN A 164 -8.13 17.59 -6.90
N LEU A 165 -7.54 16.42 -6.70
CA LEU A 165 -6.27 16.27 -5.98
C LEU A 165 -5.10 16.90 -6.73
N ASN A 166 -5.04 16.73 -8.06
CA ASN A 166 -4.04 17.38 -8.90
C ASN A 166 -4.18 18.92 -8.87
N ALA A 167 -5.41 19.44 -8.95
CA ALA A 167 -5.69 20.87 -8.85
C ALA A 167 -5.30 21.45 -7.49
N ALA A 168 -5.55 20.70 -6.41
CA ALA A 168 -5.18 21.07 -5.05
C ALA A 168 -3.66 20.96 -4.79
N LYS A 169 -2.89 20.32 -5.68
CA LYS A 169 -1.43 20.12 -5.57
C LYS A 169 -1.00 19.50 -4.22
N VAL A 170 -1.82 18.58 -3.70
CA VAL A 170 -1.52 17.89 -2.43
C VAL A 170 -0.32 16.93 -2.56
N TYR A 171 -0.02 16.48 -3.77
CA TYR A 171 1.21 15.72 -4.08
C TYR A 171 2.21 16.58 -4.86
N LYS A 172 3.51 16.34 -4.62
CA LYS A 172 4.62 17.03 -5.30
C LYS A 172 4.74 16.67 -6.79
N LYS A 173 4.22 15.50 -7.19
CA LYS A 173 4.24 14.98 -8.55
C LYS A 173 2.80 14.69 -8.99
N PRO A 174 2.52 14.67 -10.31
CA PRO A 174 1.20 14.28 -10.81
C PRO A 174 0.83 12.86 -10.37
N ILE A 175 -0.46 12.66 -10.09
CA ILE A 175 -1.03 11.33 -9.87
C ILE A 175 -0.95 10.52 -11.17
N VAL A 176 -0.41 9.30 -11.09
CA VAL A 176 -0.25 8.36 -12.22
C VAL A 176 -1.20 7.15 -12.15
N THR A 177 -2.14 7.17 -11.20
CA THR A 177 -3.17 6.14 -11.02
C THR A 177 -3.95 5.92 -12.31
N LYS A 178 -4.01 4.66 -12.77
CA LYS A 178 -4.82 4.28 -13.94
C LYS A 178 -6.28 4.06 -13.55
N VAL A 179 -7.21 4.63 -14.29
CA VAL A 179 -8.65 4.36 -14.13
C VAL A 179 -9.14 3.61 -15.36
N GLY A 180 -9.74 2.43 -15.17
CA GLY A 180 -10.25 1.60 -16.26
C GLY A 180 -11.39 0.69 -15.80
N ALA A 181 -12.17 0.18 -16.74
CA ALA A 181 -13.25 -0.75 -16.43
C ALA A 181 -12.69 -2.06 -15.84
N LEU A 182 -13.39 -2.62 -14.86
CA LEU A 182 -13.10 -3.95 -14.35
C LEU A 182 -13.56 -5.00 -15.36
N GLU A 183 -12.62 -5.71 -15.99
CA GLU A 183 -12.93 -6.87 -16.83
C GLU A 183 -13.22 -8.12 -15.99
N ALA A 184 -12.34 -8.40 -15.02
CA ALA A 184 -12.48 -9.49 -14.07
C ALA A 184 -11.60 -9.25 -12.83
N PHE A 185 -12.00 -9.85 -11.72
CA PHE A 185 -11.22 -9.96 -10.49
C PHE A 185 -10.98 -11.44 -10.20
N TYR A 186 -9.74 -11.80 -9.88
CA TYR A 186 -9.35 -13.18 -9.54
C TYR A 186 -8.84 -13.21 -8.10
N PRO A 187 -9.58 -13.81 -7.15
CA PRO A 187 -9.12 -13.92 -5.77
C PRO A 187 -7.76 -14.61 -5.69
N ALA A 188 -6.85 -14.02 -4.90
CA ALA A 188 -5.57 -14.63 -4.60
C ALA A 188 -5.76 -15.85 -3.69
N GLU A 189 -4.72 -16.66 -3.63
CA GLU A 189 -4.62 -17.87 -2.83
C GLU A 189 -4.92 -17.58 -1.35
N GLY A 190 -5.49 -18.57 -0.65
CA GLY A 190 -5.95 -18.39 0.73
C GLY A 190 -4.85 -17.94 1.70
N TYR A 191 -3.59 -18.28 1.43
CA TYR A 191 -2.45 -17.89 2.24
C TYR A 191 -2.08 -16.40 2.11
N HIS A 192 -2.63 -15.67 1.14
CA HIS A 192 -2.48 -14.21 1.03
C HIS A 192 -3.61 -13.43 1.70
N GLN A 193 -4.70 -14.10 2.09
CA GLN A 193 -5.84 -13.44 2.73
C GLN A 193 -5.54 -13.19 4.21
N ASP A 194 -5.97 -12.03 4.71
CA ASP A 194 -5.79 -11.60 6.10
C ASP A 194 -4.30 -11.51 6.53
N TYR A 195 -3.36 -11.47 5.58
CA TYR A 195 -1.93 -11.69 5.84
C TYR A 195 -1.32 -10.69 6.83
N LEU A 196 -1.61 -9.39 6.68
CA LEU A 196 -1.18 -8.35 7.63
C LEU A 196 -1.62 -8.68 9.06
N THR A 197 -2.90 -9.05 9.21
CA THR A 197 -3.51 -9.36 10.51
C THR A 197 -2.91 -10.62 11.13
N LEU A 198 -2.61 -11.63 10.32
CA LEU A 198 -2.06 -12.91 10.78
C LEU A 198 -0.55 -12.85 11.04
N HIS A 199 0.16 -11.91 10.41
CA HIS A 199 1.61 -11.80 10.48
C HIS A 199 2.11 -10.37 10.79
N PRO A 200 1.60 -9.69 11.84
CA PRO A 200 1.90 -8.28 12.09
C PRO A 200 3.37 -8.00 12.42
N ASN A 201 4.09 -9.01 12.94
CA ASN A 201 5.50 -8.91 13.30
C ASN A 201 6.45 -9.31 12.17
N GLN A 202 5.92 -9.73 11.01
CA GLN A 202 6.76 -10.03 9.85
C GLN A 202 7.44 -8.71 9.41
N PRO A 203 8.77 -8.67 9.20
CA PRO A 203 9.49 -7.40 9.06
C PRO A 203 9.00 -6.50 7.93
N TYR A 204 8.61 -7.08 6.79
CA TYR A 204 8.02 -6.35 5.68
C TYR A 204 6.66 -5.75 6.07
N ILE A 205 5.78 -6.50 6.75
CA ILE A 205 4.49 -6.01 7.22
C ILE A 205 4.64 -4.89 8.26
N ALA A 206 5.48 -5.12 9.28
CA ALA A 206 5.72 -4.16 10.35
C ALA A 206 6.28 -2.83 9.82
N TYR A 207 7.10 -2.88 8.76
CA TYR A 207 7.78 -1.71 8.21
C TYR A 207 6.96 -0.99 7.13
N ASN A 208 6.26 -1.71 6.26
CA ASN A 208 5.60 -1.13 5.09
C ASN A 208 4.08 -0.98 5.25
N ASP A 209 3.42 -1.87 6.00
CA ASP A 209 1.96 -1.99 5.97
C ASP A 209 1.27 -1.61 7.28
N ILE A 210 1.84 -1.94 8.44
CA ILE A 210 1.32 -1.48 9.75
C ILE A 210 1.21 0.05 9.82
N PRO A 211 2.19 0.85 9.34
CA PRO A 211 2.07 2.31 9.34
C PRO A 211 0.85 2.82 8.56
N LYS A 212 0.39 2.11 7.51
CA LYS A 212 -0.81 2.49 6.75
C LYS A 212 -2.07 2.39 7.61
N VAL A 213 -2.19 1.32 8.41
CA VAL A 213 -3.30 1.13 9.36
C VAL A 213 -3.24 2.15 10.49
N GLU A 214 -2.04 2.47 10.99
CA GLU A 214 -1.88 3.55 11.98
C GLU A 214 -2.29 4.91 11.41
N ASN A 215 -1.92 5.19 10.15
CA ASN A 215 -2.28 6.44 9.48
C ASN A 215 -3.79 6.51 9.23
N LEU A 216 -4.45 5.39 8.90
CA LEU A 216 -5.92 5.31 8.88
C LEU A 216 -6.51 5.70 10.24
N LYS A 217 -6.01 5.12 11.34
CA LYS A 217 -6.48 5.42 12.70
C LYS A 217 -6.26 6.89 13.09
N LYS A 218 -5.15 7.49 12.65
CA LYS A 218 -4.80 8.90 12.95
C LYS A 218 -5.59 9.91 12.13
N ILE A 219 -5.74 9.68 10.82
CA ILE A 219 -6.29 10.66 9.86
C ILE A 219 -7.80 10.48 9.65
N PHE A 220 -8.28 9.24 9.73
CA PHE A 220 -9.69 8.86 9.51
C PHE A 220 -10.24 8.13 10.74
N ALA A 221 -10.01 8.68 11.94
CA ALA A 221 -10.43 8.07 13.20
C ALA A 221 -11.94 7.73 13.23
N GLU A 222 -12.78 8.51 12.55
CA GLU A 222 -14.22 8.29 12.42
C GLU A 222 -14.58 7.10 11.53
N SER A 223 -13.67 6.72 10.63
CA SER A 223 -13.83 5.57 9.73
C SER A 223 -13.02 4.35 10.18
N TYR A 224 -12.27 4.43 11.28
CA TYR A 224 -11.44 3.33 11.76
C TYR A 224 -12.20 2.38 12.68
N ILE A 225 -11.96 1.07 12.54
CA ILE A 225 -12.40 0.04 13.49
C ILE A 225 -11.20 -0.74 14.02
N GLU A 226 -11.16 -0.97 15.34
CA GLU A 226 -10.06 -1.69 15.99
C GLU A 226 -10.04 -3.17 15.61
N LYS A 227 -11.22 -3.80 15.51
CA LYS A 227 -11.35 -5.21 15.11
C LYS A 227 -11.52 -5.30 13.59
N PRO A 228 -10.59 -5.93 12.86
CA PRO A 228 -10.67 -6.01 11.40
C PRO A 228 -11.79 -6.95 10.94
N THR A 229 -12.41 -6.63 9.80
CA THR A 229 -13.37 -7.50 9.11
C THR A 229 -12.63 -8.51 8.23
N LEU A 230 -12.38 -9.71 8.78
CA LEU A 230 -11.55 -10.73 8.13
C LEU A 230 -12.31 -11.53 7.06
N VAL A 231 -11.61 -11.90 5.98
CA VAL A 231 -12.14 -12.77 4.93
C VAL A 231 -12.53 -14.12 5.53
N SER A 232 -11.66 -14.69 6.36
CA SER A 232 -11.88 -15.95 7.09
C SER A 232 -13.12 -15.95 8.00
N SER A 233 -13.56 -14.78 8.47
CA SER A 233 -14.74 -14.63 9.34
C SER A 233 -16.05 -14.42 8.57
N THR A 234 -15.97 -14.12 7.28
CA THR A 234 -17.12 -13.84 6.43
C THR A 234 -17.62 -15.17 5.88
N LYS A 235 -18.58 -15.82 6.55
CA LYS A 235 -19.33 -16.93 5.96
C LYS A 235 -19.98 -16.43 4.68
N VAL A 236 -19.43 -16.81 3.53
CA VAL A 236 -20.07 -16.61 2.23
C VAL A 236 -21.31 -17.50 2.22
N THR A 237 -22.46 -16.93 2.57
CA THR A 237 -23.74 -17.53 2.21
C THR A 237 -23.92 -17.30 0.71
N ASN A 238 -23.63 -18.34 -0.08
CA ASN A 238 -24.08 -18.42 -1.46
C ASN A 238 -25.61 -18.42 -1.51
#